data_AF-A0A8T0X6F5-F1
#
_entry.id   AF-A0A8T0X6F5-F1
#
_cell.length_a   1.000
_cell.length_b   1.000
_cell.length_c   1.000
_cell.angle_alpha   90.00
_cell.angle_beta   90.00
_cell.angle_gamma   90.00
#
_symmetry.space_group_name_H-M   'P 1'
#
loop_
_entity.id
_entity.type
_entity.pdbx_description
1 polymer ?
#
loop_
_entity_poly.entity_id
_entity_poly.type
_entity_poly.pdbx_seq_one_letter_code
_entity_poly.pdbx_strand_id
1 'polypeptide(L)'
;MVAGFRRTISFPAPKSPTPPAGGAGPSSASSSKSAAYRARSASLPCRFHPLVLQLDDDVADLRALVARLASRASAEAVAEGAEQLGRVLVSLSDLLHHPQAQDPLRRLARSPLAERLLDNFLRLADAHGSFRAALVALAALQAEARAALRREEPARLASAARALRRSGRDLPRIASAARAVAAKAPPPAPAGLPADAAAIAAAVIDAAAAVASASAAVFSGVSCLSVAAATARVEVEATPCWMPSPARFGGTPSATPRHVVVTTRPASSMLRIWWVADLMCWMSRAKRRSANRQHADDGHGAAAEPRRQLDAAVDPEELERKTAFERLDNLGRCIADVESSGEKVFRALVNTRVSLLNILSPAF
;
A
#
# COMPACT_ATOMS: atom_id res chain seq x y z
N MET A 1 -13.35 -6.60 -61.09
CA MET A 1 -12.98 -7.58 -60.04
C MET A 1 -11.54 -7.30 -59.64
N VAL A 2 -11.27 -6.91 -58.39
CA VAL A 2 -9.90 -6.66 -57.92
C VAL A 2 -9.39 -7.92 -57.24
N ALA A 3 -8.29 -8.48 -57.74
CA ALA A 3 -7.73 -9.74 -57.26
C ALA A 3 -7.06 -9.57 -55.88
N GLY A 4 -7.37 -10.48 -54.95
CA GLY A 4 -6.87 -10.41 -53.57
C GLY A 4 -5.42 -10.87 -53.44
N PHE A 5 -4.54 -9.98 -52.96
CA PHE A 5 -3.14 -10.28 -52.70
C PHE A 5 -2.97 -10.99 -51.34
N ARG A 6 -3.13 -12.32 -51.30
CA ARG A 6 -2.79 -13.12 -50.10
C ARG A 6 -1.26 -13.24 -49.96
N ARG A 7 -0.67 -12.43 -49.08
CA ARG A 7 0.72 -12.62 -48.63
C ARG A 7 0.78 -13.74 -47.58
N THR A 8 1.05 -14.97 -48.01
CA THR A 8 1.45 -16.06 -47.11
C THR A 8 2.91 -15.87 -46.69
N ILE A 9 3.14 -15.59 -45.41
CA ILE A 9 4.48 -15.51 -44.81
C ILE A 9 4.93 -16.93 -44.48
N SER A 10 5.80 -17.50 -45.31
CA SER A 10 6.40 -18.82 -45.09
C SER A 10 7.66 -18.68 -44.22
N PHE A 11 7.63 -19.20 -43.00
CA PHE A 11 8.86 -19.34 -42.20
C PHE A 11 9.66 -20.57 -42.64
N PRO A 12 10.98 -20.48 -42.86
CA PRO A 12 11.81 -21.63 -43.20
C PRO A 12 11.98 -22.54 -41.99
N ALA A 13 11.60 -23.80 -42.12
CA ALA A 13 11.91 -24.82 -41.11
C ALA A 13 13.42 -25.16 -41.15
N PRO A 14 14.11 -25.27 -39.99
CA PRO A 14 15.50 -25.73 -39.96
C PRO A 14 15.58 -27.20 -40.35
N LYS A 15 16.49 -27.54 -41.28
CA LYS A 15 16.77 -28.93 -41.66
C LYS A 15 17.45 -29.66 -40.50
N SER A 16 16.80 -30.66 -39.93
CA SER A 16 17.41 -31.57 -38.96
C SER A 16 18.28 -32.63 -39.66
N PRO A 17 19.43 -33.03 -39.09
CA PRO A 17 20.27 -34.08 -39.67
C PRO A 17 19.62 -35.47 -39.57
N THR A 18 19.92 -36.33 -40.53
CA THR A 18 19.51 -37.74 -40.61
C THR A 18 20.25 -38.61 -39.57
N PRO A 19 19.57 -39.46 -38.79
CA PRO A 19 20.22 -40.52 -38.01
C PRO A 19 20.50 -41.77 -38.88
N PRO A 20 21.49 -42.60 -38.53
CA PRO A 20 21.73 -43.88 -39.20
C PRO A 20 20.67 -44.93 -38.82
N ALA A 21 20.51 -45.93 -39.69
CA ALA A 21 19.55 -47.02 -39.48
C ALA A 21 20.07 -48.05 -38.44
N GLY A 22 19.17 -48.50 -37.54
CA GLY A 22 19.44 -49.65 -36.68
C GLY A 22 18.57 -49.77 -35.42
N GLY A 23 17.66 -50.75 -35.42
CA GLY A 23 17.30 -51.51 -34.20
C GLY A 23 16.15 -51.02 -33.30
N ALA A 24 15.17 -51.91 -33.14
CA ALA A 24 14.35 -52.17 -31.93
C ALA A 24 13.32 -51.15 -31.40
N GLY A 25 12.05 -51.58 -31.38
CA GLY A 25 11.15 -51.45 -30.20
C GLY A 25 10.34 -50.15 -30.02
N PRO A 26 8.99 -50.20 -29.93
CA PRO A 26 8.17 -49.02 -29.65
C PRO A 26 7.83 -48.86 -28.15
N SER A 27 8.03 -47.67 -27.56
CA SER A 27 7.17 -47.17 -26.45
C SER A 27 7.44 -45.72 -25.99
N SER A 28 6.35 -44.99 -25.72
CA SER A 28 6.20 -43.92 -24.70
C SER A 28 6.77 -42.49 -24.87
N ALA A 29 7.53 -42.15 -25.91
CA ALA A 29 8.15 -40.80 -26.02
C ALA A 29 7.33 -39.68 -26.73
N SER A 30 6.00 -39.81 -26.88
CA SER A 30 5.18 -38.89 -27.71
C SER A 30 4.52 -37.72 -26.96
N SER A 31 4.31 -37.81 -25.64
CA SER A 31 3.56 -36.78 -24.89
C SER A 31 4.36 -35.47 -24.68
N SER A 32 5.67 -35.56 -24.42
CA SER A 32 6.52 -34.41 -24.05
C SER A 32 6.76 -33.42 -25.19
N LYS A 33 6.83 -33.90 -26.44
CA LYS A 33 7.04 -33.02 -27.62
C LYS A 33 5.84 -32.09 -27.88
N SER A 34 4.62 -32.52 -27.54
CA SER A 34 3.42 -31.65 -27.62
C SER A 34 3.42 -30.56 -26.55
N ALA A 35 3.95 -30.85 -25.36
CA ALA A 35 4.06 -29.87 -24.27
C ALA A 35 5.11 -28.80 -24.60
N ALA A 36 6.26 -29.19 -25.16
CA ALA A 36 7.29 -28.25 -25.60
C ALA A 36 6.83 -27.31 -26.72
N TYR A 37 5.97 -27.78 -27.63
CA TYR A 37 5.40 -26.94 -28.69
C TYR A 37 4.31 -25.98 -28.17
N ARG A 38 3.59 -26.35 -27.10
CA ARG A 38 2.61 -25.48 -26.42
C ARG A 38 3.27 -24.40 -25.55
N ALA A 39 4.55 -24.56 -25.20
CA ALA A 39 5.31 -23.62 -24.36
C ALA A 39 5.90 -22.41 -25.11
N ARG A 40 5.73 -22.31 -26.43
CA ARG A 40 6.21 -21.16 -27.23
C ARG A 40 5.08 -20.62 -28.11
N SER A 41 4.72 -19.36 -27.88
CA SER A 41 3.63 -18.63 -28.54
C SER A 41 2.22 -19.02 -28.09
N ALA A 42 1.91 -18.78 -26.82
CA ALA A 42 0.56 -18.36 -26.44
C ALA A 42 0.34 -16.92 -26.96
N SER A 43 0.31 -16.73 -28.27
CA SER A 43 -0.09 -15.46 -28.86
C SER A 43 -1.55 -15.22 -28.46
N LEU A 44 -1.78 -14.16 -27.69
CA LEU A 44 -3.13 -13.65 -27.46
C LEU A 44 -3.82 -13.48 -28.82
N PRO A 45 -5.16 -13.66 -28.89
CA PRO A 45 -5.89 -13.24 -30.08
C PRO A 45 -5.52 -11.78 -30.37
N CYS A 46 -5.00 -11.50 -31.57
CA CYS A 46 -4.40 -10.20 -31.93
C CYS A 46 -5.35 -9.00 -31.76
N ARG A 47 -6.63 -9.28 -31.50
CA ARG A 47 -7.74 -8.36 -31.25
C ARG A 47 -7.63 -7.58 -29.93
N PHE A 48 -7.02 -8.17 -28.89
CA PHE A 48 -6.90 -7.54 -27.55
C PHE A 48 -5.51 -7.01 -27.22
N HIS A 49 -4.55 -7.28 -28.09
CA HIS A 49 -3.13 -7.00 -27.88
C HIS A 49 -2.83 -5.57 -27.40
N PRO A 50 -3.39 -4.47 -27.95
CA PRO A 50 -3.05 -3.13 -27.45
C PRO A 50 -3.62 -2.83 -26.06
N LEU A 51 -4.88 -3.15 -25.78
CA LEU A 51 -5.53 -2.80 -24.50
C LEU A 51 -5.03 -3.67 -23.33
N VAL A 52 -4.76 -4.95 -23.58
CA VAL A 52 -4.23 -5.85 -22.55
C VAL A 52 -2.77 -5.51 -22.25
N LEU A 53 -1.94 -5.23 -23.27
CA LEU A 53 -0.56 -4.79 -23.02
C LEU A 53 -0.51 -3.44 -22.28
N GLN A 54 -1.32 -2.45 -22.67
CA GLN A 54 -1.37 -1.18 -21.94
C GLN A 54 -1.74 -1.38 -20.46
N LEU A 55 -2.71 -2.26 -20.18
CA LEU A 55 -3.07 -2.60 -18.80
C LEU A 55 -1.93 -3.31 -18.07
N ASP A 56 -1.27 -4.29 -18.72
CA ASP A 56 -0.15 -5.03 -18.14
C ASP A 56 1.07 -4.12 -17.85
N ASP A 57 1.36 -3.17 -18.75
CA ASP A 57 2.41 -2.15 -18.60
C ASP A 57 2.08 -1.18 -17.45
N ASP A 58 0.87 -0.59 -17.43
CA ASP A 58 0.41 0.29 -16.34
C ASP A 58 0.46 -0.40 -14.97
N VAL A 59 0.16 -1.71 -14.94
CA VAL A 59 0.20 -2.58 -13.75
C VAL A 59 1.64 -2.91 -13.34
N ALA A 60 2.55 -3.12 -14.29
CA ALA A 60 3.98 -3.32 -14.03
C ALA A 60 4.61 -2.05 -13.43
N ASP A 61 4.31 -0.88 -13.99
CA ASP A 61 4.71 0.42 -13.46
C ASP A 61 4.16 0.61 -12.04
N LEU A 62 2.86 0.35 -11.82
CA LEU A 62 2.25 0.45 -10.49
C LEU A 62 2.97 -0.44 -9.46
N ARG A 63 3.41 -1.65 -9.84
CA ARG A 63 4.19 -2.55 -8.97
C ARG A 63 5.58 -2.01 -8.66
N ALA A 64 6.26 -1.39 -9.63
CA ALA A 64 7.54 -0.72 -9.41
C ALA A 64 7.40 0.46 -8.41
N LEU A 65 6.33 1.26 -8.54
CA LEU A 65 6.01 2.32 -7.59
C LEU A 65 5.73 1.77 -6.18
N VAL A 66 5.04 0.63 -6.06
CA VAL A 66 4.81 -0.04 -4.77
C VAL A 66 6.10 -0.52 -4.11
N ALA A 67 7.03 -1.10 -4.87
CA ALA A 67 8.33 -1.52 -4.34
C ALA A 67 9.15 -0.32 -3.82
N ARG A 68 9.06 0.83 -4.52
CA ARG A 68 9.68 2.10 -4.11
C ARG A 68 8.99 2.69 -2.87
N LEU A 69 7.66 2.62 -2.77
CA LEU A 69 6.93 3.03 -1.57
C LEU A 69 7.28 2.19 -0.33
N ALA A 70 7.52 0.89 -0.52
CA ALA A 70 7.94 -0.01 0.55
C ALA A 70 9.36 0.26 1.07
N SER A 71 10.27 0.73 0.20
CA SER A 71 11.65 1.05 0.59
C SER A 71 11.83 2.49 1.09
N ARG A 72 11.12 3.47 0.51
CA ARG A 72 11.16 4.88 0.93
C ARG A 72 9.86 5.61 0.62
N ALA A 73 8.94 5.63 1.58
CA ALA A 73 7.74 6.46 1.50
C ALA A 73 8.08 7.97 1.57
N SER A 74 7.83 8.70 0.48
CA SER A 74 7.84 10.16 0.42
C SER A 74 6.45 10.68 0.02
N ALA A 75 6.17 11.96 0.27
CA ALA A 75 4.92 12.60 -0.17
C ALA A 75 4.70 12.44 -1.69
N GLU A 76 5.72 12.75 -2.48
CA GLU A 76 5.73 12.62 -3.94
C GLU A 76 5.44 11.18 -4.39
N ALA A 77 6.11 10.18 -3.82
CA ALA A 77 5.91 8.78 -4.22
C ALA A 77 4.51 8.25 -3.84
N VAL A 78 3.90 8.79 -2.78
CA VAL A 78 2.54 8.45 -2.34
C VAL A 78 1.49 9.09 -3.25
N ALA A 79 1.69 10.35 -3.64
CA ALA A 79 0.87 11.05 -4.62
C ALA A 79 0.94 10.38 -6.00
N GLU A 80 2.14 10.12 -6.51
CA GLU A 80 2.38 9.41 -7.77
C GLU A 80 1.76 7.99 -7.77
N GLY A 81 1.83 7.28 -6.65
CA GLY A 81 1.15 6.00 -6.47
C GLY A 81 -0.38 6.11 -6.53
N ALA A 82 -0.96 7.21 -6.04
CA ALA A 82 -2.39 7.48 -6.14
C ALA A 82 -2.82 7.89 -7.56
N GLU A 83 -1.96 8.58 -8.32
CA GLU A 83 -2.18 8.85 -9.74
C GLU A 83 -2.11 7.58 -10.60
N GLN A 84 -1.08 6.74 -10.41
CA GLN A 84 -0.92 5.50 -11.19
C GLN A 84 -2.04 4.48 -10.88
N LEU A 85 -2.56 4.47 -9.64
CA LEU A 85 -3.81 3.76 -9.30
C LEU A 85 -4.97 4.22 -10.19
N GLY A 86 -5.08 5.52 -10.45
CA GLY A 86 -6.05 6.08 -11.38
C GLY A 86 -5.85 5.59 -12.82
N ARG A 87 -4.59 5.56 -13.31
CA ARG A 87 -4.28 5.10 -14.68
C ARG A 87 -4.65 3.63 -14.91
N VAL A 88 -4.24 2.74 -14.02
CA VAL A 88 -4.61 1.30 -14.09
C VAL A 88 -6.13 1.11 -14.12
N LEU A 89 -6.88 1.89 -13.32
CA LEU A 89 -8.34 1.82 -13.31
C LEU A 89 -9.00 2.39 -14.58
N VAL A 90 -8.37 3.37 -15.25
CA VAL A 90 -8.80 3.85 -16.57
C VAL A 90 -8.53 2.79 -17.64
N SER A 91 -7.31 2.27 -17.74
CA SER A 91 -6.96 1.21 -18.71
C SER A 91 -7.79 -0.06 -18.52
N LEU A 92 -8.11 -0.42 -17.27
CA LEU A 92 -9.06 -1.49 -16.95
C LEU A 92 -10.49 -1.16 -17.39
N SER A 93 -10.96 0.06 -17.14
CA SER A 93 -12.27 0.53 -17.62
C SER A 93 -12.36 0.45 -19.14
N ASP A 94 -11.34 0.90 -19.87
CA ASP A 94 -11.31 0.88 -21.33
C ASP A 94 -11.34 -0.56 -21.88
N LEU A 95 -10.62 -1.49 -21.24
CA LEU A 95 -10.70 -2.92 -21.54
C LEU A 95 -12.12 -3.47 -21.33
N LEU A 96 -12.82 -3.09 -20.25
CA LEU A 96 -14.18 -3.58 -19.94
C LEU A 96 -15.27 -3.00 -20.85
N HIS A 97 -15.12 -1.75 -21.30
CA HIS A 97 -16.06 -1.14 -22.24
C HIS A 97 -15.87 -1.61 -23.68
N HIS A 98 -14.72 -2.20 -24.02
CA HIS A 98 -14.48 -2.74 -25.35
C HIS A 98 -15.39 -3.95 -25.64
N PRO A 99 -16.27 -3.93 -26.67
CA PRO A 99 -17.33 -4.92 -26.84
C PRO A 99 -16.80 -6.34 -27.04
N GLN A 100 -15.61 -6.48 -27.65
CA GLN A 100 -14.99 -7.78 -27.85
C GLN A 100 -14.55 -8.42 -26.52
N ALA A 101 -14.26 -7.64 -25.48
CA ALA A 101 -13.86 -8.16 -24.16
C ALA A 101 -15.08 -8.58 -23.31
N GLN A 102 -16.27 -8.10 -23.64
CA GLN A 102 -17.50 -8.40 -22.92
C GLN A 102 -17.99 -9.83 -23.18
N ASP A 103 -17.91 -10.36 -24.41
CA ASP A 103 -18.34 -11.73 -24.69
C ASP A 103 -17.50 -12.82 -24.00
N PRO A 104 -16.16 -12.70 -23.90
CA PRO A 104 -15.33 -13.55 -23.06
C PRO A 104 -15.68 -13.47 -21.57
N LEU A 105 -15.97 -12.28 -21.05
CA LEU A 105 -16.37 -12.09 -19.64
C LEU A 105 -17.80 -12.58 -19.35
N ARG A 106 -18.75 -12.44 -20.29
CA ARG A 106 -20.10 -13.01 -20.20
C ARG A 106 -20.08 -14.54 -20.00
N ARG A 107 -19.09 -15.24 -20.58
CA ARG A 107 -18.88 -16.69 -20.36
C ARG A 107 -18.51 -17.03 -18.90
N LEU A 108 -18.11 -16.05 -18.08
CA LEU A 108 -17.79 -16.20 -16.66
C LEU A 108 -18.99 -15.90 -15.75
N ALA A 109 -20.11 -15.39 -16.26
CA ALA A 109 -21.27 -14.89 -15.51
C ALA A 109 -21.74 -15.77 -14.33
N ARG A 110 -21.66 -17.10 -14.46
CA ARG A 110 -22.10 -18.08 -13.46
C ARG A 110 -20.94 -18.82 -12.78
N SER A 111 -19.77 -18.19 -12.69
CA SER A 111 -18.56 -18.77 -12.09
C SER A 111 -18.22 -18.13 -10.74
N PRO A 112 -17.61 -18.88 -9.79
CA PRO A 112 -17.13 -18.32 -8.53
C PRO A 112 -16.01 -17.28 -8.72
N LEU A 113 -15.42 -17.20 -9.92
CA LEU A 113 -14.46 -16.18 -10.32
C LEU A 113 -15.15 -14.83 -10.53
N ALA A 114 -16.33 -14.82 -11.15
CA ALA A 114 -17.13 -13.61 -11.39
C ALA A 114 -17.67 -12.99 -10.10
N GLU A 115 -18.32 -13.79 -9.25
CA GLU A 115 -18.80 -13.35 -7.92
C GLU A 115 -17.66 -12.71 -7.10
N ARG A 116 -16.48 -13.32 -7.17
CA ARG A 116 -15.31 -12.85 -6.44
C ARG A 116 -14.69 -11.58 -7.04
N LEU A 117 -14.68 -11.40 -8.36
CA LEU A 117 -14.29 -10.12 -8.95
C LEU A 117 -15.20 -8.99 -8.45
N LEU A 118 -16.51 -9.24 -8.39
CA LEU A 118 -17.50 -8.29 -7.89
C LEU A 118 -17.35 -7.96 -6.39
N ASP A 119 -17.03 -8.96 -5.57
CA ASP A 119 -16.69 -8.80 -4.14
C ASP A 119 -15.34 -8.06 -3.95
N ASN A 120 -14.34 -8.38 -4.77
CA ASN A 120 -13.04 -7.69 -4.76
C ASN A 120 -13.19 -6.18 -5.03
N PHE A 121 -13.91 -5.78 -6.09
CA PHE A 121 -14.12 -4.36 -6.40
C PHE A 121 -15.01 -3.66 -5.36
N LEU A 122 -15.97 -4.37 -4.74
CA LEU A 122 -16.76 -3.83 -3.63
C LEU A 122 -15.86 -3.51 -2.42
N ARG A 123 -15.06 -4.48 -1.96
CA ARG A 123 -14.12 -4.31 -0.85
C ARG A 123 -13.10 -3.21 -1.11
N LEU A 124 -12.64 -3.05 -2.35
CA LEU A 124 -11.75 -1.95 -2.74
C LEU A 124 -12.47 -0.59 -2.67
N ALA A 125 -13.71 -0.50 -3.16
CA ALA A 125 -14.51 0.72 -3.03
C ALA A 125 -14.76 1.08 -1.55
N ASP A 126 -15.12 0.11 -0.71
CA ASP A 126 -15.34 0.31 0.73
C ASP A 126 -14.05 0.76 1.46
N ALA A 127 -12.90 0.17 1.10
CA ALA A 127 -11.60 0.57 1.63
C ALA A 127 -11.22 2.00 1.19
N HIS A 128 -11.45 2.36 -0.07
CA HIS A 128 -11.23 3.72 -0.58
C HIS A 128 -12.20 4.75 0.02
N GLY A 129 -13.46 4.38 0.26
CA GLY A 129 -14.44 5.21 0.97
C GLY A 129 -14.00 5.49 2.42
N SER A 130 -13.59 4.43 3.12
CA SER A 130 -13.03 4.53 4.48
C SER A 130 -11.75 5.36 4.52
N PHE A 131 -10.88 5.19 3.52
CA PHE A 131 -9.64 5.95 3.37
C PHE A 131 -9.91 7.44 3.16
N ARG A 132 -10.83 7.81 2.26
CA ARG A 132 -11.22 9.20 2.02
C ARG A 132 -11.80 9.86 3.28
N ALA A 133 -12.62 9.15 4.05
CA ALA A 133 -13.11 9.66 5.34
C ALA A 133 -11.96 9.91 6.34
N ALA A 134 -10.95 9.04 6.37
CA ALA A 134 -9.75 9.23 7.18
C ALA A 134 -8.85 10.39 6.68
N LEU A 135 -8.74 10.61 5.37
CA LEU A 135 -8.00 11.75 4.79
C LEU A 135 -8.60 13.09 5.21
N VAL A 136 -9.92 13.26 5.12
CA VAL A 136 -10.61 14.50 5.56
C VAL A 136 -10.34 14.79 7.04
N ALA A 137 -10.35 13.75 7.90
CA ALA A 137 -10.00 13.89 9.31
C ALA A 137 -8.50 14.26 9.51
N LEU A 138 -7.59 13.66 8.74
CA LEU A 138 -6.17 13.99 8.77
C LEU A 138 -5.88 15.41 8.27
N ALA A 139 -6.60 15.90 7.25
CA ALA A 139 -6.50 17.26 6.73
C ALA A 139 -6.85 18.30 7.81
N ALA A 140 -7.98 18.10 8.51
CA ALA A 140 -8.39 18.97 9.60
C ALA A 140 -7.36 18.98 10.75
N LEU A 141 -6.86 17.81 11.14
CA LEU A 141 -5.85 17.67 12.20
C LEU A 141 -4.47 18.23 11.82
N GLN A 142 -4.08 18.13 10.53
CA GLN A 142 -2.87 18.75 10.01
C GLN A 142 -2.99 20.28 10.04
N ALA A 143 -4.16 20.82 9.66
CA ALA A 143 -4.42 22.26 9.68
C ALA A 143 -4.42 22.80 11.11
N GLU A 144 -5.03 22.09 12.06
CA GLU A 144 -5.00 22.43 13.50
C GLU A 144 -3.57 22.41 14.06
N ALA A 145 -2.80 21.35 13.81
CA ALA A 145 -1.40 21.26 14.25
C ALA A 145 -0.54 22.38 13.65
N ARG A 146 -0.74 22.71 12.36
CA ARG A 146 -0.06 23.82 11.69
C ARG A 146 -0.46 25.18 12.27
N ALA A 147 -1.73 25.39 12.62
CA ALA A 147 -2.19 26.62 13.26
C ALA A 147 -1.61 26.77 14.67
N ALA A 148 -1.59 25.70 15.47
CA ALA A 148 -1.00 25.70 16.81
C ALA A 148 0.52 25.98 16.78
N LEU A 149 1.25 25.46 15.78
CA LEU A 149 2.69 25.73 15.58
C LEU A 149 2.96 27.18 15.12
N ARG A 150 2.04 27.81 14.38
CA ARG A 150 2.09 29.24 14.03
C ARG A 150 1.81 30.14 15.23
N ARG A 151 0.86 29.75 16.08
CA ARG A 151 0.41 30.51 17.25
C ARG A 151 1.23 30.26 18.52
N GLU A 152 2.21 29.36 18.46
CA GLU A 152 3.07 28.99 19.60
C GLU A 152 2.26 28.47 20.80
N GLU A 153 1.25 27.64 20.52
CA GLU A 153 0.35 27.07 21.53
C GLU A 153 0.74 25.60 21.82
N PRO A 154 1.73 25.31 22.69
CA PRO A 154 2.31 23.98 22.84
C PRO A 154 1.30 22.93 23.30
N ALA A 155 0.35 23.30 24.17
CA ALA A 155 -0.70 22.39 24.62
C ALA A 155 -1.64 21.96 23.47
N ARG A 156 -2.02 22.90 22.59
CA ARG A 156 -2.84 22.59 21.40
C ARG A 156 -2.05 21.80 20.36
N LEU A 157 -0.78 22.16 20.14
CA LEU A 157 0.10 21.40 19.25
C LEU A 157 0.25 19.95 19.73
N ALA A 158 0.47 19.74 21.03
CA ALA A 158 0.56 18.41 21.63
C ALA A 158 -0.76 17.61 21.52
N SER A 159 -1.93 18.25 21.67
CA SER A 159 -3.22 17.57 21.49
C SER A 159 -3.48 17.22 20.02
N ALA A 160 -3.30 18.16 19.08
CA ALA A 160 -3.45 17.93 17.66
C ALA A 160 -2.48 16.84 17.16
N ALA A 161 -1.22 16.87 17.59
CA ALA A 161 -0.23 15.85 17.26
C ALA A 161 -0.50 14.48 17.92
N ARG A 162 -1.27 14.40 19.02
CA ARG A 162 -1.78 13.12 19.55
C ARG A 162 -2.95 12.61 18.72
N ALA A 163 -3.86 13.48 18.32
CA ALA A 163 -4.99 13.15 17.46
C ALA A 163 -4.54 12.69 16.05
N LEU A 164 -3.61 13.43 15.43
CA LEU A 164 -2.99 13.09 14.14
C LEU A 164 -2.34 11.70 14.17
N ARG A 165 -1.60 11.37 15.25
CA ARG A 165 -1.05 10.02 15.50
C ARG A 165 -2.11 8.94 15.69
N ARG A 166 -3.27 9.25 16.26
CA ARG A 166 -4.37 8.28 16.44
C ARG A 166 -5.03 7.99 15.09
N SER A 167 -5.49 9.04 14.39
CA SER A 167 -6.09 8.92 13.05
C SER A 167 -5.13 8.25 12.04
N GLY A 168 -3.83 8.58 12.09
CA GLY A 168 -2.82 7.91 11.28
C GLY A 168 -2.66 6.40 11.55
N ARG A 169 -3.04 5.89 12.75
CA ARG A 169 -2.98 4.46 13.09
C ARG A 169 -4.18 3.66 12.59
N ASP A 170 -5.25 4.31 12.15
CA ASP A 170 -6.40 3.62 11.54
C ASP A 170 -6.12 3.25 10.07
N LEU A 171 -5.28 4.03 9.39
CA LEU A 171 -4.89 3.81 8.00
C LEU A 171 -4.28 2.41 7.72
N PRO A 172 -3.36 1.84 8.52
CA PRO A 172 -2.88 0.47 8.34
C PRO A 172 -3.97 -0.61 8.42
N ARG A 173 -5.08 -0.37 9.14
CA ARG A 173 -6.23 -1.29 9.18
C ARG A 173 -7.05 -1.21 7.90
N ILE A 174 -7.21 -0.02 7.33
CA ILE A 174 -7.83 0.17 6.01
C ILE A 174 -6.92 -0.44 4.92
N ALA A 175 -5.60 -0.30 5.06
CA ALA A 175 -4.61 -0.92 4.19
C ALA A 175 -4.67 -2.45 4.24
N SER A 176 -4.83 -3.08 5.41
CA SER A 176 -4.94 -4.54 5.49
C SER A 176 -6.25 -5.06 4.89
N ALA A 177 -7.36 -4.30 5.00
CA ALA A 177 -8.61 -4.61 4.30
C ALA A 177 -8.43 -4.58 2.77
N ALA A 178 -7.69 -3.60 2.22
CA ALA A 178 -7.32 -3.58 0.81
C ALA A 178 -6.41 -4.77 0.43
N ARG A 179 -5.35 -5.08 1.20
CA ARG A 179 -4.46 -6.23 0.92
C ARG A 179 -5.18 -7.58 0.92
N ALA A 180 -6.24 -7.74 1.71
CA ALA A 180 -7.01 -8.99 1.76
C ALA A 180 -7.58 -9.41 0.39
N VAL A 181 -7.82 -8.44 -0.51
CA VAL A 181 -8.25 -8.67 -1.89
C VAL A 181 -7.17 -9.35 -2.73
N ALA A 182 -5.90 -8.95 -2.57
CA ALA A 182 -4.75 -9.54 -3.26
C ALA A 182 -4.23 -10.83 -2.60
N ALA A 183 -4.37 -10.96 -1.28
CA ALA A 183 -3.78 -12.08 -0.51
C ALA A 183 -4.46 -13.44 -0.76
N LYS A 184 -5.68 -13.45 -1.29
CA LYS A 184 -6.44 -14.68 -1.57
C LYS A 184 -6.06 -15.17 -2.97
N ALA A 185 -5.61 -16.42 -3.13
CA ALA A 185 -5.35 -17.01 -4.46
C ALA A 185 -6.66 -17.11 -5.26
N PRO A 186 -6.72 -16.76 -6.57
CA PRO A 186 -7.95 -16.82 -7.37
C PRO A 186 -8.50 -18.26 -7.47
N PRO A 187 -9.82 -18.44 -7.61
CA PRO A 187 -10.39 -19.77 -7.82
C PRO A 187 -9.94 -20.31 -9.19
N PRO A 188 -9.88 -21.64 -9.38
CA PRO A 188 -9.57 -22.21 -10.68
C PRO A 188 -10.57 -21.72 -11.73
N ALA A 189 -10.07 -21.33 -12.90
CA ALA A 189 -10.91 -20.90 -14.00
C ALA A 189 -11.78 -22.08 -14.48
N PRO A 190 -13.06 -21.87 -14.86
CA PRO A 190 -13.94 -22.95 -15.28
C PRO A 190 -13.36 -23.77 -16.45
N ALA A 191 -13.52 -25.08 -16.37
CA ALA A 191 -12.96 -26.03 -17.35
C ALA A 191 -13.53 -25.77 -18.75
N GLY A 192 -12.68 -25.85 -19.77
CA GLY A 192 -13.07 -25.64 -21.17
C GLY A 192 -13.22 -24.17 -21.58
N LEU A 193 -12.84 -23.19 -20.73
CA LEU A 193 -12.74 -21.80 -21.17
C LEU A 193 -11.81 -21.66 -22.38
N PRO A 194 -12.24 -20.96 -23.45
CA PRO A 194 -11.35 -20.60 -24.53
C PRO A 194 -10.27 -19.62 -24.05
N ALA A 195 -9.09 -19.69 -24.68
CA ALA A 195 -7.88 -19.00 -24.21
C ALA A 195 -8.02 -17.46 -24.17
N ASP A 196 -8.90 -16.89 -24.98
CA ASP A 196 -9.23 -15.46 -24.98
C ASP A 196 -9.89 -15.02 -23.66
N ALA A 197 -10.87 -15.80 -23.18
CA ALA A 197 -11.57 -15.56 -21.93
C ALA A 197 -10.69 -15.81 -20.71
N ALA A 198 -9.85 -16.85 -20.75
CA ALA A 198 -8.87 -17.11 -19.69
C ALA A 198 -7.86 -15.95 -19.55
N ALA A 199 -7.35 -15.42 -20.66
CA ALA A 199 -6.41 -14.30 -20.65
C ALA A 199 -7.03 -13.00 -20.13
N ILE A 200 -8.21 -12.62 -20.62
CA ILE A 200 -8.91 -11.40 -20.16
C ILE A 200 -9.28 -11.51 -18.67
N ALA A 201 -9.75 -12.68 -18.22
CA ALA A 201 -10.00 -12.92 -16.80
C ALA A 201 -8.74 -12.78 -15.95
N ALA A 202 -7.60 -13.32 -16.42
CA ALA A 202 -6.32 -13.20 -15.74
C ALA A 202 -5.87 -11.72 -15.64
N ALA A 203 -5.93 -10.95 -16.72
CA ALA A 203 -5.56 -9.53 -16.73
C ALA A 203 -6.44 -8.69 -15.77
N VAL A 204 -7.76 -8.91 -15.76
CA VAL A 204 -8.68 -8.21 -14.84
C VAL A 204 -8.41 -8.59 -13.37
N ILE A 205 -8.11 -9.87 -13.09
CA ILE A 205 -7.73 -10.32 -11.74
C ILE A 205 -6.39 -9.73 -11.30
N ASP A 206 -5.41 -9.69 -12.20
CA ASP A 206 -4.06 -9.20 -11.94
C ASP A 206 -4.05 -7.69 -11.68
N ALA A 207 -4.79 -6.93 -12.48
CA ALA A 207 -5.04 -5.51 -12.27
C ALA A 207 -5.75 -5.26 -10.92
N ALA A 208 -6.78 -6.03 -10.57
CA ALA A 208 -7.46 -5.91 -9.28
C ALA A 208 -6.52 -6.20 -8.10
N ALA A 209 -5.63 -7.19 -8.22
CA ALA A 209 -4.63 -7.51 -7.21
C ALA A 209 -3.52 -6.44 -7.10
N ALA A 210 -3.11 -5.85 -8.22
CA ALA A 210 -2.16 -4.74 -8.25
C ALA A 210 -2.75 -3.48 -7.60
N VAL A 211 -3.97 -3.09 -7.98
CA VAL A 211 -4.73 -1.99 -7.37
C VAL A 211 -4.90 -2.21 -5.86
N ALA A 212 -5.22 -3.42 -5.42
CA ALA A 212 -5.34 -3.77 -4.00
C ALA A 212 -4.02 -3.59 -3.22
N SER A 213 -2.91 -4.10 -3.77
CA SER A 213 -1.57 -3.98 -3.19
C SER A 213 -1.12 -2.52 -3.11
N ALA A 214 -1.32 -1.77 -4.19
CA ALA A 214 -0.91 -0.37 -4.29
C ALA A 214 -1.76 0.57 -3.44
N SER A 215 -3.08 0.36 -3.37
CA SER A 215 -3.96 1.08 -2.45
C SER A 215 -3.45 0.94 -1.01
N ALA A 216 -3.13 -0.29 -0.60
CA ALA A 216 -2.58 -0.53 0.73
C ALA A 216 -1.19 0.09 0.95
N ALA A 217 -0.35 0.18 -0.08
CA ALA A 217 0.95 0.87 -0.02
C ALA A 217 0.76 2.39 0.16
N VAL A 218 -0.12 3.02 -0.62
CA VAL A 218 -0.49 4.44 -0.51
C VAL A 218 -1.07 4.74 0.89
N PHE A 219 -2.02 3.94 1.37
CA PHE A 219 -2.64 4.13 2.70
C PHE A 219 -1.60 3.98 3.83
N SER A 220 -0.66 3.04 3.68
CA SER A 220 0.47 2.88 4.63
C SER A 220 1.47 4.04 4.53
N GLY A 221 1.69 4.59 3.34
CA GLY A 221 2.53 5.76 3.12
C GLY A 221 1.98 7.02 3.80
N VAL A 222 0.69 7.31 3.63
CA VAL A 222 0.02 8.42 4.34
C VAL A 222 0.07 8.21 5.87
N SER A 223 -0.09 6.97 6.35
CA SER A 223 0.12 6.63 7.78
C SER A 223 1.51 7.02 8.27
N CYS A 224 2.56 6.63 7.53
CA CYS A 224 3.94 6.96 7.88
C CYS A 224 4.20 8.47 7.89
N LEU A 225 3.71 9.20 6.89
CA LEU A 225 3.83 10.66 6.81
C LEU A 225 3.08 11.37 7.96
N SER A 226 1.87 10.89 8.30
CA SER A 226 1.07 11.39 9.42
C SER A 226 1.80 11.23 10.76
N VAL A 227 2.36 10.04 11.01
CA VAL A 227 3.15 9.75 12.23
C VAL A 227 4.46 10.55 12.27
N ALA A 228 5.12 10.75 11.12
CA ALA A 228 6.34 11.55 11.02
C ALA A 228 6.10 13.06 11.26
N ALA A 229 4.97 13.61 10.78
CA ALA A 229 4.57 14.98 11.06
C ALA A 229 4.14 15.16 12.53
N ALA A 230 3.35 14.23 13.06
CA ALA A 230 2.92 14.24 14.45
C ALA A 230 4.05 14.06 15.48
N THR A 231 5.22 13.54 15.08
CA THR A 231 6.41 13.46 15.95
C THR A 231 7.29 14.70 15.88
N ALA A 232 7.00 15.64 14.98
CA ALA A 232 7.71 16.90 14.93
C ALA A 232 7.28 17.81 16.09
N ARG A 233 8.25 18.42 16.78
CA ARG A 233 8.06 19.36 17.90
C ARG A 233 7.26 18.87 19.13
N VAL A 234 6.86 17.59 19.21
CA VAL A 234 6.35 17.04 20.48
C VAL A 234 7.51 16.54 21.33
N GLU A 235 8.20 17.49 21.97
CA GLU A 235 8.72 17.22 23.31
C GLU A 235 7.51 16.88 24.18
N VAL A 236 7.34 15.58 24.47
CA VAL A 236 6.62 15.21 25.67
C VAL A 236 7.55 15.58 26.81
N GLU A 237 7.34 16.75 27.42
CA GLU A 237 7.63 16.87 28.85
C GLU A 237 6.87 15.73 29.52
N ALA A 238 7.60 14.66 29.80
CA ALA A 238 7.08 13.48 30.45
C ALA A 238 6.93 13.80 31.93
N THR A 239 5.97 14.67 32.26
CA THR A 239 5.28 14.59 33.55
C THR A 239 4.69 13.18 33.59
N PRO A 240 5.25 12.26 34.41
CA PRO A 240 4.84 10.88 34.36
C PRO A 240 3.49 10.80 35.08
N CYS A 241 2.40 10.80 34.32
CA CYS A 241 1.04 10.60 34.81
C CYS A 241 0.81 9.12 35.21
N TRP A 242 1.67 8.61 36.08
CA TRP A 242 1.65 7.29 36.71
C TRP A 242 2.00 7.43 38.20
N MET A 243 1.15 8.15 38.93
CA MET A 243 0.84 7.82 40.31
C MET A 243 -0.68 7.77 40.47
N PRO A 244 -1.29 6.59 40.71
CA PRO A 244 -2.56 6.52 41.38
C PRO A 244 -2.36 7.07 42.81
N SER A 245 -3.21 7.99 43.25
CA SER A 245 -3.25 8.36 44.68
C SER A 245 -3.52 7.11 45.52
N PRO A 246 -2.90 6.96 46.70
CA PRO A 246 -3.09 5.79 47.55
C PRO A 246 -4.48 5.82 48.19
N ALA A 247 -5.48 5.26 47.50
CA ALA A 247 -6.77 4.98 48.08
C ALA A 247 -6.61 3.94 49.20
N ARG A 248 -6.91 4.34 50.44
CA ARG A 248 -7.03 3.40 51.56
C ARG A 248 -8.17 2.42 51.26
N PHE A 249 -7.88 1.14 51.30
CA PHE A 249 -8.90 0.09 51.46
C PHE A 249 -8.52 -0.82 52.62
N GLY A 250 -9.18 -0.60 53.76
CA GLY A 250 -9.37 -1.63 54.77
C GLY A 250 -10.78 -2.18 54.61
N GLY A 251 -10.94 -3.49 54.50
CA GLY A 251 -12.25 -4.12 54.27
C GLY A 251 -12.17 -5.45 53.51
N THR A 252 -11.75 -6.51 54.19
CA THR A 252 -12.12 -7.90 53.87
C THR A 252 -13.44 -8.25 54.61
N PRO A 253 -14.08 -9.42 54.45
CA PRO A 253 -13.70 -10.60 53.64
C PRO A 253 -14.86 -11.21 52.79
N SER A 254 -14.58 -12.25 51.98
CA SER A 254 -15.11 -13.62 52.20
C SER A 254 -14.94 -14.56 50.98
N ALA A 255 -14.80 -15.86 51.29
CA ALA A 255 -15.03 -17.06 50.47
C ALA A 255 -14.12 -17.39 49.25
N THR A 256 -13.68 -18.66 49.24
CA THR A 256 -12.98 -19.41 48.19
C THR A 256 -13.63 -20.82 48.11
N PRO A 257 -13.15 -21.86 47.39
CA PRO A 257 -12.29 -21.98 46.18
C PRO A 257 -12.87 -22.97 45.10
N ARG A 258 -12.00 -23.43 44.16
CA ARG A 258 -12.04 -24.67 43.31
C ARG A 258 -12.62 -24.52 41.88
N HIS A 259 -12.10 -25.13 40.79
CA HIS A 259 -11.02 -26.12 40.51
C HIS A 259 -10.52 -25.89 39.03
N VAL A 260 -9.23 -26.05 38.62
CA VAL A 260 -8.51 -27.30 38.16
C VAL A 260 -9.06 -27.83 36.79
N VAL A 261 -8.31 -28.03 35.67
CA VAL A 261 -6.83 -28.08 35.42
C VAL A 261 -6.39 -28.08 33.89
N VAL A 262 -5.25 -27.44 33.54
CA VAL A 262 -4.16 -27.83 32.54
C VAL A 262 -4.25 -27.71 30.99
N THR A 263 -3.32 -26.88 30.45
CA THR A 263 -2.39 -26.95 29.27
C THR A 263 -2.84 -27.54 27.89
N THR A 264 -2.35 -27.07 26.73
CA THR A 264 -0.93 -27.00 26.29
C THR A 264 -0.50 -25.72 25.54
N ARG A 265 0.80 -25.42 25.67
CA ARG A 265 1.65 -24.50 24.87
C ARG A 265 2.68 -25.37 24.12
N PRO A 266 3.35 -24.94 23.03
CA PRO A 266 4.21 -23.74 22.94
C PRO A 266 3.86 -22.82 21.74
N ALA A 267 4.08 -21.50 21.70
CA ALA A 267 5.16 -20.60 22.14
C ALA A 267 6.09 -20.13 20.99
N SER A 268 5.82 -18.93 20.47
CA SER A 268 6.77 -17.99 19.86
C SER A 268 6.23 -16.56 20.09
N SER A 269 6.59 -15.87 21.17
CA SER A 269 7.89 -15.21 21.42
C SER A 269 8.17 -13.99 20.51
N MET A 270 7.29 -12.98 20.52
CA MET A 270 7.61 -11.65 19.97
C MET A 270 6.87 -10.48 20.66
N LEU A 271 6.62 -10.58 21.98
CA LEU A 271 5.87 -9.59 22.77
C LEU A 271 6.63 -9.10 24.03
N ARG A 272 7.94 -8.87 23.85
CA ARG A 272 8.86 -8.09 24.70
C ARG A 272 9.90 -7.53 23.70
N ILE A 273 10.44 -6.31 23.75
CA ILE A 273 10.64 -5.35 24.85
C ILE A 273 10.64 -3.92 24.24
N TRP A 274 9.57 -3.12 24.40
CA TRP A 274 9.60 -1.70 23.94
C TRP A 274 10.09 -0.72 25.02
N TRP A 275 9.84 -0.99 26.31
CA TRP A 275 10.26 -0.07 27.38
C TRP A 275 11.78 0.09 27.47
N VAL A 276 12.58 -0.93 27.12
CA VAL A 276 14.05 -0.84 27.27
C VAL A 276 14.64 0.05 26.18
N ALA A 277 14.11 0.02 24.96
CA ALA A 277 14.47 0.98 23.93
C ALA A 277 14.13 2.40 24.38
N ASP A 278 12.94 2.62 24.94
CA ASP A 278 12.48 3.94 25.38
C ASP A 278 13.28 4.45 26.61
N LEU A 279 13.57 3.58 27.58
CA LEU A 279 14.41 3.86 28.75
C LEU A 279 15.87 4.15 28.35
N MET A 280 16.44 3.38 27.41
CA MET A 280 17.78 3.64 26.86
C MET A 280 17.81 4.96 26.08
N CYS A 281 16.75 5.28 25.33
CA CYS A 281 16.59 6.57 24.67
C CYS A 281 16.45 7.72 25.69
N TRP A 282 15.73 7.53 26.80
CA TRP A 282 15.60 8.52 27.87
C TRP A 282 16.93 8.77 28.58
N MET A 283 17.64 7.73 29.01
CA MET A 283 18.97 7.84 29.62
C MET A 283 19.98 8.50 28.66
N SER A 284 19.94 8.14 27.37
CA SER A 284 20.80 8.75 26.35
C SER A 284 20.52 10.24 26.11
N ARG A 285 19.26 10.70 26.30
CA ARG A 285 18.90 12.12 26.24
C ARG A 285 19.24 12.85 27.54
N ALA A 286 19.06 12.22 28.71
CA ALA A 286 19.48 12.77 29.99
C ALA A 286 21.00 13.01 30.03
N LYS A 287 21.79 12.05 29.56
CA LYS A 287 23.27 12.16 29.49
C LYS A 287 23.76 13.23 28.50
N ARG A 288 23.04 13.47 27.40
CA ARG A 288 23.31 14.62 26.51
C ARG A 288 23.00 15.95 27.20
N ARG A 289 21.90 16.03 27.97
CA ARG A 289 21.55 17.24 28.74
C ARG A 289 22.52 17.55 29.88
N SER A 290 23.14 16.55 30.52
CA SER A 290 24.21 16.80 31.51
C SER A 290 25.49 17.31 30.86
N ALA A 291 25.91 16.73 29.73
CA ALA A 291 27.10 17.19 29.00
C ALA A 291 26.95 18.63 28.47
N ASN A 292 25.76 18.98 27.95
CA ASN A 292 25.50 20.34 27.46
C ASN A 292 25.49 21.39 28.58
N ARG A 293 25.12 21.00 29.81
CA ARG A 293 25.21 21.89 30.99
C ARG A 293 26.66 22.10 31.45
N GLN A 294 27.51 21.08 31.34
CA GLN A 294 28.94 21.19 31.68
C GLN A 294 29.66 22.14 30.72
N HIS A 295 29.43 22.01 29.41
CA HIS A 295 29.98 22.94 28.42
C HIS A 295 29.52 24.41 28.56
N ALA A 296 28.41 24.67 29.23
CA ALA A 296 27.94 26.03 29.53
C ALA A 296 28.63 26.63 30.78
N ASP A 297 29.03 25.78 31.74
CA ASP A 297 29.70 26.18 32.98
C ASP A 297 31.20 26.45 32.73
N ASP A 298 31.84 25.60 31.90
CA ASP A 298 33.25 25.71 31.49
C ASP A 298 33.55 26.96 30.60
N GLY A 299 32.53 27.71 30.18
CA GLY A 299 32.64 28.84 29.24
C GLY A 299 33.13 30.18 29.82
N HIS A 300 33.34 30.29 31.13
CA HIS A 300 33.56 31.58 31.81
C HIS A 300 35.05 31.93 32.08
N GLY A 301 35.98 31.59 31.17
CA GLY A 301 37.41 31.74 31.47
C GLY A 301 38.42 31.79 30.32
N ALA A 302 38.29 32.69 29.34
CA ALA A 302 39.43 33.28 28.60
C ALA A 302 38.98 34.44 27.69
N ALA A 303 39.69 35.57 27.69
CA ALA A 303 39.40 36.72 26.83
C ALA A 303 40.46 36.90 25.73
N ALA A 304 40.03 36.91 24.46
CA ALA A 304 40.77 37.52 23.33
C ALA A 304 39.83 37.78 22.13
N GLU A 305 39.83 39.04 21.69
CA GLU A 305 38.98 39.76 20.72
C GLU A 305 38.68 39.18 19.29
N PRO A 306 37.73 39.79 18.54
CA PRO A 306 36.89 39.06 17.60
C PRO A 306 37.30 39.17 16.11
N ARG A 307 37.29 38.03 15.41
CA ARG A 307 37.08 38.01 13.96
C ARG A 307 35.60 37.74 13.68
N ARG A 308 34.89 38.77 13.21
CA ARG A 308 33.50 38.70 12.76
C ARG A 308 33.37 37.87 11.48
N GLN A 309 33.38 36.55 11.59
CA GLN A 309 32.67 35.68 10.66
C GLN A 309 31.32 35.36 11.27
N LEU A 310 30.27 35.90 10.66
CA LEU A 310 28.91 35.89 11.19
C LEU A 310 28.20 34.60 10.78
N ASP A 311 28.82 33.46 11.12
CA ASP A 311 28.12 32.18 11.20
C ASP A 311 27.20 32.24 12.42
N ALA A 312 26.05 32.89 12.23
CA ALA A 312 24.98 32.90 13.21
C ALA A 312 24.54 31.45 13.41
N ALA A 313 25.04 30.82 14.48
CA ALA A 313 24.67 29.48 14.88
C ALA A 313 23.14 29.44 15.06
N VAL A 314 22.45 28.85 14.08
CA VAL A 314 21.00 28.76 14.07
C VAL A 314 20.57 28.06 15.35
N ASP A 315 19.72 28.71 16.13
CA ASP A 315 19.18 28.17 17.36
C ASP A 315 18.61 26.76 17.09
N PRO A 316 19.07 25.72 17.80
CA PRO A 316 18.58 24.36 17.60
C PRO A 316 17.05 24.28 17.73
N GLU A 317 16.42 25.12 18.56
CA GLU A 317 14.96 25.19 18.60
C GLU A 317 14.39 25.75 17.29
N GLU A 318 14.89 26.88 16.78
CA GLU A 318 14.41 27.46 15.52
C GLU A 318 14.51 26.45 14.36
N LEU A 319 15.60 25.68 14.31
CA LEU A 319 15.78 24.57 13.36
C LEU A 319 14.67 23.50 13.52
N GLU A 320 14.39 23.04 14.74
CA GLU A 320 13.30 22.09 14.99
C GLU A 320 11.92 22.62 14.60
N ARG A 321 11.69 23.94 14.69
CA ARG A 321 10.42 24.57 14.27
C ARG A 321 10.27 24.56 12.74
N LYS A 322 11.34 24.91 12.01
CA LYS A 322 11.40 24.84 10.55
C LYS A 322 11.13 23.40 10.07
N THR A 323 11.85 22.43 10.66
CA THR A 323 11.64 20.98 10.51
C THR A 323 10.20 20.52 10.74
N ALA A 324 9.51 21.03 11.77
CA ALA A 324 8.12 20.68 12.03
C ALA A 324 7.13 21.32 11.06
N PHE A 325 7.37 22.56 10.63
CA PHE A 325 6.58 23.18 9.57
C PHE A 325 6.70 22.42 8.26
N GLU A 326 7.92 22.08 7.84
CA GLU A 326 8.19 21.29 6.63
C GLU A 326 7.46 19.94 6.66
N ARG A 327 7.51 19.20 7.77
CA ARG A 327 6.81 17.91 7.86
C ARG A 327 5.29 18.05 7.81
N LEU A 328 4.72 19.08 8.46
CA LEU A 328 3.29 19.36 8.38
C LEU A 328 2.89 19.81 6.96
N ASP A 329 3.69 20.61 6.28
CA ASP A 329 3.45 21.02 4.88
C ASP A 329 3.60 19.86 3.89
N ASN A 330 4.57 18.97 4.10
CA ASN A 330 4.75 17.78 3.28
C ASN A 330 3.57 16.81 3.44
N LEU A 331 3.04 16.67 4.66
CA LEU A 331 1.82 15.92 4.91
C LEU A 331 0.60 16.59 4.26
N GLY A 332 0.44 17.91 4.42
CA GLY A 332 -0.70 18.66 3.88
C GLY A 332 -0.78 18.58 2.36
N ARG A 333 0.37 18.74 1.67
CA ARG A 333 0.48 18.54 0.21
C ARG A 333 0.11 17.11 -0.19
N CYS A 334 0.73 16.12 0.44
CA CYS A 334 0.44 14.71 0.18
C CYS A 334 -1.06 14.37 0.34
N ILE A 335 -1.72 14.89 1.38
CA ILE A 335 -3.16 14.67 1.57
C ILE A 335 -3.95 15.29 0.41
N ALA A 336 -3.68 16.54 0.04
CA ALA A 336 -4.39 17.21 -1.06
C ALA A 336 -4.20 16.49 -2.42
N ASP A 337 -2.97 16.08 -2.72
CA ASP A 337 -2.65 15.36 -3.97
C ASP A 337 -3.39 14.01 -4.03
N VAL A 338 -3.38 13.25 -2.92
CA VAL A 338 -4.06 11.96 -2.79
C VAL A 338 -5.59 12.10 -2.74
N GLU A 339 -6.14 13.18 -2.18
CA GLU A 339 -7.59 13.46 -2.21
C GLU A 339 -8.05 13.77 -3.64
N SER A 340 -7.28 14.57 -4.40
CA SER A 340 -7.60 14.96 -5.78
C SER A 340 -7.66 13.79 -6.76
N SER A 341 -6.84 12.76 -6.52
CA SER A 341 -6.82 11.49 -7.25
C SER A 341 -7.81 10.48 -6.66
N GLY A 342 -8.00 10.48 -5.33
CA GLY A 342 -8.85 9.55 -4.58
C GLY A 342 -10.33 9.56 -4.96
N GLU A 343 -10.91 10.72 -5.33
CA GLU A 343 -12.28 10.73 -5.88
C GLU A 343 -12.36 10.00 -7.23
N LYS A 344 -11.39 10.24 -8.13
CA LYS A 344 -11.33 9.60 -9.44
C LYS A 344 -11.17 8.08 -9.30
N VAL A 345 -10.27 7.65 -8.40
CA VAL A 345 -10.05 6.23 -8.06
C VAL A 345 -11.32 5.59 -7.49
N PHE A 346 -11.98 6.22 -6.51
CA PHE A 346 -13.24 5.70 -5.95
C PHE A 346 -14.35 5.60 -7.00
N ARG A 347 -14.55 6.65 -7.81
CA ARG A 347 -15.54 6.63 -8.91
C ARG A 347 -15.21 5.54 -9.94
N ALA A 348 -13.94 5.37 -10.30
CA ALA A 348 -13.51 4.34 -11.24
C ALA A 348 -13.70 2.91 -10.69
N LEU A 349 -13.47 2.66 -9.40
CA LEU A 349 -13.77 1.38 -8.75
C LEU A 349 -15.27 1.04 -8.78
N VAL A 350 -16.13 2.02 -8.45
CA VAL A 350 -17.59 1.85 -8.51
C VAL A 350 -18.05 1.62 -9.95
N ASN A 351 -17.58 2.42 -10.91
CA ASN A 351 -17.92 2.27 -12.33
C ASN A 351 -17.46 0.91 -12.87
N THR A 352 -16.22 0.51 -12.60
CA THR A 352 -15.66 -0.81 -12.96
C THR A 352 -16.53 -1.94 -12.43
N ARG A 353 -16.98 -1.85 -11.17
CA ARG A 353 -17.91 -2.85 -10.59
C ARG A 353 -19.27 -2.86 -11.29
N VAL A 354 -19.82 -1.70 -11.64
CA VAL A 354 -21.10 -1.60 -12.37
C VAL A 354 -20.98 -2.17 -13.78
N SER A 355 -19.91 -1.84 -14.51
CA SER A 355 -19.64 -2.42 -15.84
C SER A 355 -19.47 -3.94 -15.75
N LEU A 356 -18.76 -4.46 -14.75
CA LEU A 356 -18.68 -5.90 -14.49
C LEU A 356 -20.04 -6.52 -14.17
N LEU A 357 -20.89 -5.89 -13.34
CA LEU A 357 -22.25 -6.38 -13.09
C LEU A 357 -23.07 -6.47 -14.38
N ASN A 358 -23.05 -5.44 -15.22
CA ASN A 358 -23.80 -5.40 -16.47
C ASN A 358 -23.29 -6.46 -17.48
N ILE A 359 -21.99 -6.78 -17.46
CA ILE A 359 -21.39 -7.82 -18.30
C ILE A 359 -21.69 -9.22 -17.77
N LEU A 360 -21.65 -9.42 -16.45
CA LEU A 360 -21.80 -10.73 -15.78
C LEU A 360 -23.26 -11.07 -15.45
N SER A 361 -24.17 -10.10 -15.51
CA SER A 361 -25.60 -10.25 -15.30
C SER A 361 -26.34 -9.37 -16.30
N PRO A 362 -26.30 -9.70 -17.61
CA PRO A 362 -27.14 -9.01 -18.58
C PRO A 362 -28.60 -9.19 -18.16
N ALA A 363 -29.29 -8.07 -17.90
CA ALA A 363 -30.73 -8.08 -17.74
C ALA A 363 -31.37 -8.61 -19.04
N PHE A 364 -32.26 -9.57 -18.90
CA PHE A 364 -33.01 -10.18 -20.01
C PHE A 364 -34.14 -9.26 -20.48
#